data_AF-A0A401Q8Q6-F1
#
_entry.id   AF-A0A401Q8Q6-F1
#
_cell.length_a   1.000
_cell.length_b   1.000
_cell.length_c   1.000
_cell.angle_alpha   90.00
_cell.angle_beta   90.00
_cell.angle_gamma   90.00
#
_symmetry.space_group_name_H-M   'P 1'
#
loop_
_entity.id
_entity.type
_entity.pdbx_description
1 polymer ?
#
loop_
_entity_poly.entity_id
_entity_poly.type
_entity_poly.pdbx_seq_one_letter_code
_entity_poly.pdbx_strand_id
1 'polypeptide(L)'
;EDHKLSLDELSRKYGTDLTRGLTSARAAEVLALEGPNALTPPPTTPEWVKFCRQLFGGFSILLWIGALLCFLAYSIQAVMEEEPSNDNVSPCECDNI
;
A
#
# COMPACT_ATOMS: atom_id res chain seq x y z
N GLU A 1 -19.39 -23.78 21.45
CA GLU A 1 -20.46 -24.80 21.38
C GLU A 1 -20.20 -26.09 22.15
N ASP A 2 -18.95 -26.52 22.38
CA ASP A 2 -18.66 -27.80 23.07
C ASP A 2 -18.83 -27.79 24.60
N HIS A 3 -19.23 -26.65 25.18
CA HIS A 3 -19.45 -26.49 26.61
C HIS A 3 -20.69 -27.25 27.15
N LYS A 4 -21.45 -27.91 26.28
CA LYS A 4 -22.65 -28.70 26.63
C LYS A 4 -22.40 -30.21 26.68
N LEU A 5 -21.23 -30.66 26.22
CA LEU A 5 -20.86 -32.08 26.18
C LEU A 5 -20.52 -32.59 27.58
N SER A 6 -20.82 -33.86 27.84
CA SER A 6 -20.32 -34.54 29.04
C SER A 6 -18.81 -34.77 28.97
N LEU A 7 -18.17 -35.00 30.13
CA LEU A 7 -16.72 -35.21 30.20
C LEU A 7 -16.25 -36.41 29.37
N ASP A 8 -17.01 -37.50 29.36
CA ASP A 8 -16.68 -38.70 28.58
C ASP A 8 -16.77 -38.44 27.07
N GLU A 9 -17.78 -37.67 26.64
CA GLU A 9 -17.92 -37.27 25.24
C GLU A 9 -16.78 -36.34 24.81
N LEU A 10 -16.36 -35.42 25.68
CA LEU A 10 -15.27 -34.50 25.44
C LEU A 10 -13.92 -35.24 25.32
N SER A 11 -13.65 -36.15 26.26
CA SER A 11 -12.47 -37.02 26.25
C SER A 11 -12.39 -37.84 24.97
N ARG A 12 -13.50 -38.44 24.55
CA ARG A 12 -13.60 -39.23 23.31
C ARG A 12 -13.44 -38.36 22.06
N LYS A 13 -14.03 -37.16 22.03
CA LYS A 13 -13.98 -36.24 20.88
C LYS A 13 -12.56 -35.75 20.59
N TYR A 14 -11.81 -35.38 21.64
CA TYR A 14 -10.47 -34.81 21.51
C TYR A 14 -9.35 -35.84 21.73
N GLY A 15 -9.67 -37.08 22.09
CA GLY A 15 -8.68 -38.13 22.35
C GLY A 15 -7.72 -37.78 23.48
N THR A 16 -8.20 -37.05 24.50
CA THR A 16 -7.39 -36.57 25.62
C THR A 16 -7.77 -37.27 26.92
N ASP A 17 -6.76 -37.63 27.71
CA ASP A 17 -6.99 -38.05 29.09
C ASP A 17 -7.32 -36.81 29.95
N LEU A 18 -8.42 -36.84 30.70
CA LEU A 18 -8.85 -35.72 31.54
C LEU A 18 -8.00 -35.53 32.81
N THR A 19 -7.21 -36.55 33.18
CA THR A 19 -6.32 -36.53 34.35
C THR A 19 -4.87 -36.27 33.96
N ARG A 20 -4.43 -36.82 32.81
CA ARG A 20 -3.03 -36.79 32.36
C ARG A 20 -2.77 -35.91 31.15
N GLY A 21 -3.81 -35.48 30.45
CA GLY A 21 -3.71 -34.70 29.21
C GLY A 21 -3.22 -35.52 28.01
N LEU A 22 -2.69 -34.82 26.99
CA LEU A 22 -2.06 -35.44 25.82
C LEU A 22 -0.61 -35.84 26.11
N THR A 23 -0.14 -36.87 25.41
CA THR A 23 1.28 -37.21 25.37
C THR A 23 2.07 -36.16 24.56
N SER A 24 3.36 -36.00 24.87
CA SER A 24 4.24 -35.05 24.15
C SER A 24 4.31 -35.35 22.65
N ALA A 25 4.37 -36.63 22.27
CA ALA A 25 4.37 -37.05 20.87
C ALA A 25 3.08 -36.63 20.17
N ARG A 26 1.93 -36.81 20.82
CA ARG A 26 0.63 -36.48 20.21
C ARG A 26 0.39 -34.98 20.14
N ALA A 27 0.84 -34.23 21.14
CA ALA A 27 0.85 -32.77 21.10
C ALA A 27 1.71 -32.22 19.95
N ALA A 28 2.89 -32.82 19.70
CA ALA A 28 3.76 -32.42 18.59
C ALA A 28 3.15 -32.74 17.22
N GLU A 29 2.47 -33.88 17.07
CA GLU A 29 1.76 -34.24 15.84
C GLU A 29 0.61 -33.28 15.55
N VAL A 30 -0.18 -32.92 16.56
CA VAL A 30 -1.26 -31.92 16.43
C VAL A 30 -0.70 -30.55 16.09
N LEU A 31 0.41 -30.14 16.69
CA LEU A 31 1.07 -28.87 16.39
C LEU A 31 1.57 -28.80 14.93
N ALA A 32 2.09 -29.91 14.40
CA ALA A 32 2.54 -29.99 13.02
C ALA A 32 1.37 -29.94 12.01
N LEU A 33 0.19 -30.44 12.40
CA LEU A 33 -0.99 -30.48 11.55
C LEU A 33 -1.79 -29.17 11.57
N GLU A 34 -2.10 -28.66 12.76
CA GLU A 34 -2.96 -27.48 12.97
C GLU A 34 -2.16 -26.17 12.92
N GLY A 35 -0.85 -26.25 13.09
CA GLY A 35 0.02 -25.09 13.24
C GLY A 35 -0.01 -24.50 14.65
N PRO A 36 0.76 -23.43 14.88
CA PRO A 36 0.82 -22.78 16.19
C PRO A 36 -0.52 -22.15 16.56
N ASN A 37 -0.94 -22.28 17.82
CA ASN A 37 -2.08 -21.57 18.38
C ASN A 37 -1.74 -20.08 18.58
N ALA A 38 -1.52 -19.37 17.48
CA ALA A 38 -1.20 -17.96 17.42
C ALA A 38 -2.07 -17.30 16.35
N LEU A 39 -2.58 -16.11 16.65
CA LEU A 39 -3.33 -15.32 15.67
C LEU A 39 -2.39 -14.95 14.52
N THR A 40 -2.79 -15.29 13.29
CA THR A 40 -2.07 -14.85 12.11
C THR A 40 -2.08 -13.32 12.08
N PRO A 41 -0.92 -12.65 12.06
CA PRO A 41 -0.88 -11.20 12.02
C PRO A 41 -1.54 -10.71 10.73
N PRO A 42 -2.22 -9.55 10.77
CA PRO A 42 -2.83 -9.01 9.57
C PRO A 42 -1.75 -8.73 8.52
N PRO A 43 -2.06 -8.90 7.22
CA PRO A 43 -1.10 -8.62 6.17
C PRO A 43 -0.67 -7.16 6.23
N THR A 44 0.63 -6.92 6.43
CA THR A 44 1.19 -5.58 6.47
C THR A 44 1.40 -5.08 5.05
N THR A 45 0.76 -3.98 4.69
CA THR A 45 1.14 -3.25 3.47
C THR A 45 2.43 -2.47 3.73
N PRO A 46 3.40 -2.50 2.80
CA PRO A 46 4.64 -1.77 2.97
C PRO A 46 4.38 -0.26 2.99
N GLU A 47 5.18 0.48 3.75
CA GLU A 47 4.92 1.89 4.03
C GLU A 47 4.95 2.78 2.79
N TRP A 48 5.80 2.46 1.81
CA TRP A 48 5.83 3.16 0.54
C TRP A 48 4.50 3.03 -0.23
N VAL A 49 3.79 1.90 -0.12
CA VAL A 49 2.46 1.73 -0.73
C VAL A 49 1.44 2.63 -0.03
N LYS A 50 1.52 2.76 1.30
CA LYS A 50 0.65 3.66 2.06
C LYS A 50 0.88 5.12 1.67
N PHE A 51 2.14 5.50 1.47
CA PHE A 51 2.53 6.83 1.00
C PHE A 51 2.03 7.12 -0.42
N CYS A 52 2.25 6.20 -1.37
CA CYS A 52 1.74 6.36 -2.73
C CYS A 52 0.21 6.49 -2.76
N ARG A 53 -0.51 5.75 -1.92
CA ARG A 53 -1.97 5.86 -1.82
C ARG A 53 -2.42 7.24 -1.34
N GLN A 54 -1.64 7.91 -0.49
CA GLN A 54 -1.92 9.29 -0.06
C GLN A 54 -1.59 10.30 -1.17
N LEU A 55 -0.50 10.12 -1.92
CA LEU A 55 -0.08 11.01 -2.99
C LEU A 55 -1.03 11.01 -4.21
N PHE A 56 -1.60 9.86 -4.55
CA PHE A 56 -2.49 9.69 -5.70
C PHE A 56 -3.97 9.58 -5.31
N GLY A 57 -4.31 9.82 -4.04
CA GLY A 57 -5.67 9.73 -3.52
C GLY A 57 -6.39 11.08 -3.47
N GLY A 58 -7.71 11.06 -3.69
CA GLY A 58 -8.59 12.20 -3.48
C GLY A 58 -8.29 13.41 -4.38
N PHE A 59 -8.07 14.58 -3.76
CA PHE A 59 -7.87 15.85 -4.47
C PHE A 59 -6.49 15.96 -5.16
N SER A 60 -5.48 15.23 -4.68
CA SER A 60 -4.12 15.27 -5.25
C SER A 60 -4.09 14.86 -6.72
N ILE A 61 -5.08 14.08 -7.18
CA ILE A 61 -5.19 13.67 -8.59
C ILE A 61 -5.47 14.86 -9.52
N LEU A 62 -6.19 15.88 -9.04
CA LEU A 62 -6.43 17.09 -9.82
C LEU A 62 -5.14 17.89 -10.00
N LEU A 63 -4.27 17.91 -8.99
CA LEU A 63 -2.95 18.53 -9.08
C LEU A 63 -2.06 17.79 -10.08
N TRP A 64 -2.10 16.46 -10.11
CA TRP A 64 -1.39 15.67 -11.12
C TRP A 64 -1.87 15.95 -12.54
N ILE A 65 -3.18 16.03 -12.76
CA ILE A 65 -3.75 16.40 -14.06
C ILE A 65 -3.30 17.82 -14.44
N GLY A 66 -3.40 18.79 -13.53
CA GLY A 66 -2.95 20.16 -13.77
C GLY A 66 -1.47 20.25 -14.14
N ALA A 67 -0.61 19.52 -13.41
CA ALA A 67 0.81 19.45 -13.72
C ALA A 67 1.06 18.89 -15.12
N LEU A 68 0.41 17.79 -15.50
CA LEU A 68 0.52 17.21 -16.85
C LEU A 68 0.06 18.18 -17.94
N LEU A 69 -1.04 18.90 -17.72
CA LEU A 69 -1.54 19.91 -18.65
C LEU A 69 -0.56 21.08 -18.81
N CYS A 70 0.05 21.55 -17.71
CA CYS A 70 1.08 22.60 -17.77
C CYS A 70 2.31 22.16 -18.55
N PHE A 71 2.81 20.93 -18.30
CA PHE A 71 3.94 20.39 -19.06
C PHE A 71 3.61 20.20 -20.53
N LEU A 72 2.40 19.75 -20.87
CA LEU A 72 1.95 19.60 -22.26
C LEU A 72 1.88 20.96 -22.97
N ALA A 73 1.26 21.97 -22.34
CA ALA A 73 1.16 23.30 -22.90
C ALA A 73 2.54 23.94 -23.13
N TYR A 74 3.44 23.81 -22.16
CA TYR A 74 4.83 24.28 -22.29
C TYR A 74 5.57 23.53 -23.40
N SER A 75 5.41 22.21 -23.50
CA SER A 75 6.05 21.41 -24.55
C SER A 75 5.56 21.82 -25.94
N ILE A 76 4.27 22.13 -26.09
CA ILE A 76 3.71 22.64 -27.35
C ILE A 76 4.31 24.02 -27.69
N GLN A 77 4.39 24.94 -26.73
CA GLN A 77 5.02 26.26 -26.93
C GLN A 77 6.50 26.11 -27.34
N ALA A 78 7.26 25.29 -26.63
CA ALA A 78 8.68 25.06 -26.91
C ALA A 78 8.95 24.42 -28.27
N VAL A 79 8.00 23.62 -28.80
CA VAL A 79 8.10 23.03 -30.15
C VAL A 79 7.60 24.00 -31.23
N MET A 80 6.65 24.88 -30.91
CA MET A 80 6.12 25.87 -31.84
C MET A 80 7.00 27.13 -31.95
N GLU A 81 7.79 27.46 -30.93
CA GLU A 81 8.82 28.50 -30.94
C GLU A 81 10.13 28.00 -31.57
N GLU A 82 10.11 27.71 -32.88
CA GLU A 82 11.33 27.70 -33.71
C GLU A 82 11.61 29.07 -34.37
N GLU A 83 10.77 30.09 -34.12
CA GLU A 83 11.00 31.47 -34.58
C GLU A 83 11.20 32.40 -33.38
N PRO A 84 12.40 32.98 -33.17
CA PRO A 84 12.63 33.89 -32.05
C PRO A 84 11.92 35.22 -32.31
N SER A 85 10.95 35.59 -31.47
CA SER A 85 10.39 36.95 -31.48
C SER A 85 11.36 37.93 -30.80
N ASN A 86 12.33 38.42 -31.56
CA ASN A 86 13.26 39.49 -31.18
C ASN A 86 12.68 40.89 -31.45
N ASP A 87 11.46 41.20 -31.00
CA ASP A 87 10.75 42.40 -31.48
C ASP A 87 10.40 43.44 -30.40
N ASN A 88 11.07 43.43 -29.24
CA ASN A 88 10.88 44.50 -28.26
C ASN A 88 12.12 44.94 -27.47
N VAL A 89 13.33 44.72 -28.01
CA VAL A 89 14.45 45.62 -27.68
C VAL A 89 14.29 46.90 -28.50
N SER A 90 13.62 47.89 -27.92
CA SER A 90 13.60 49.26 -28.46
C SER A 90 15.03 49.69 -28.74
N PRO A 91 15.42 50.06 -29.98
CA PRO A 91 16.71 50.69 -30.19
C PRO A 91 16.70 52.04 -29.48
N CYS A 92 17.29 52.11 -28.30
CA CYS A 92 17.76 53.37 -27.72
C CYS A 92 18.99 53.80 -28.51
N GLU A 93 18.82 54.27 -29.74
CA GLU A 93 19.87 54.97 -30.46
C GLU A 93 19.86 56.44 -30.01
N CYS A 94 20.54 56.70 -28.90
CA CYS A 94 21.13 58.01 -28.67
C CYS A 94 22.37 58.10 -29.56
N ASP A 95 22.27 58.74 -30.73
CA ASP A 95 23.43 59.38 -31.32
C ASP A 95 23.07 60.75 -31.87
N ASN A 96 23.92 61.70 -31.49
CA ASN A 96 23.78 63.14 -31.60
C ASN A 96 24.12 63.65 -33.01
N ILE A 97 23.59 64.85 -33.28
CA ILE A 97 23.96 65.86 -34.29
C ILE A 97 23.29 65.76 -35.66
#